data_AF-A0A6L3F7Y1-F1
#
_entry.id   AF-A0A6L3F7Y1-F1
#
_cell.length_a   1.000
_cell.length_b   1.000
_cell.length_c   1.000
_cell.angle_alpha   90.00
_cell.angle_beta   90.00
_cell.angle_gamma   90.00
#
_symmetry.space_group_name_H-M   'P 1'
#
loop_
_entity.id
_entity.type
_entity.pdbx_description
1 polymer ?
#
loop_
_entity_poly.entity_id
_entity_poly.type
_entity_poly.pdbx_seq_one_letter_code
_entity_poly.pdbx_strand_id
1 'polypeptide(L)'
;MQPNIIDIDLTPLPQWLEQAGQLAMVYFRQVVPQQKSNGSLLTEADLTIERFLISQLQKAYPTHDILAEESDPAEQKSDFLWTIDPLDGTTAFVHGLPDWGIAVGLLHKGTPVWGVFHMPMLGR
;
A
#
# COMPACT_ATOMS: atom_id res chain seq x y z
N MET A 1 -6.08 -12.45 25.87
CA MET A 1 -6.93 -11.69 24.94
C MET A 1 -6.31 -10.31 24.82
N GLN A 2 -5.73 -9.95 23.66
CA GLN A 2 -5.26 -8.58 23.48
C GLN A 2 -6.51 -7.69 23.48
N PRO A 3 -6.57 -6.63 24.30
CA PRO A 3 -7.70 -5.71 24.25
C PRO A 3 -7.80 -5.11 22.85
N ASN A 4 -9.02 -4.95 22.33
CA ASN A 4 -9.29 -4.13 21.15
C ASN A 4 -8.87 -2.69 21.50
N ILE A 5 -7.64 -2.32 21.15
CA ILE A 5 -7.04 -1.03 21.54
C ILE A 5 -7.51 0.12 20.63
N ILE A 6 -8.22 -0.18 19.54
CA ILE A 6 -8.48 0.79 18.47
C ILE A 6 -9.90 0.65 17.93
N ASP A 7 -10.64 1.76 17.95
CA ASP A 7 -11.97 1.90 17.36
C ASP A 7 -11.86 2.42 15.92
N ILE A 8 -11.20 1.63 15.06
CA ILE A 8 -11.06 1.90 13.62
C ILE A 8 -11.83 0.83 12.86
N ASP A 9 -12.77 1.26 12.02
CA ASP A 9 -13.46 0.35 11.11
C ASP A 9 -12.53 -0.07 9.97
N LEU A 10 -12.01 -1.29 10.03
CA LEU A 10 -11.14 -1.88 9.00
C LEU A 10 -11.91 -2.71 7.95
N THR A 11 -13.24 -2.79 8.07
CA THR A 11 -14.11 -3.57 7.17
C THR A 11 -13.92 -3.27 5.69
N PRO A 12 -13.68 -2.02 5.23
CA PRO A 12 -13.55 -1.77 3.79
C PRO A 12 -12.18 -2.16 3.20
N LEU A 13 -11.15 -2.42 4.02
CA LEU A 13 -9.79 -2.63 3.53
C LEU A 13 -9.62 -3.84 2.60
N PRO A 14 -10.18 -5.03 2.88
CA PRO A 14 -10.05 -6.17 1.98
C PRO A 14 -10.55 -5.87 0.57
N GLN A 15 -11.65 -5.11 0.44
CA GLN A 15 -12.18 -4.72 -0.87
C GLN A 15 -11.25 -3.75 -1.60
N TRP A 16 -10.64 -2.79 -0.89
CA TRP A 16 -9.70 -1.86 -1.50
C TRP A 16 -8.42 -2.55 -1.95
N LEU A 17 -7.91 -3.52 -1.18
CA LEU A 17 -6.73 -4.29 -1.56
C LEU A 17 -6.99 -5.14 -2.80
N GLU A 18 -8.15 -5.79 -2.88
CA GLU A 18 -8.58 -6.53 -4.07
C GLU A 18 -8.67 -5.60 -5.30
N GLN A 19 -9.26 -4.41 -5.14
CA GLN A 19 -9.33 -3.40 -6.21
C GLN A 19 -7.94 -2.90 -6.63
N ALA A 20 -7.04 -2.67 -5.67
CA ALA A 20 -5.67 -2.29 -5.92
C ALA A 20 -4.89 -3.40 -6.65
N GLY A 21 -5.11 -4.67 -6.27
CA GLY A 21 -4.58 -5.82 -6.98
C GLY A 21 -5.07 -5.90 -8.42
N GLN A 22 -6.35 -5.66 -8.67
CA GLN A 22 -6.92 -5.60 -10.02
C GLN A 22 -6.30 -4.46 -10.85
N LEU A 23 -6.04 -3.29 -10.25
CA LEU A 23 -5.31 -2.19 -10.90
C LEU A 23 -3.88 -2.62 -11.25
N ALA A 24 -3.16 -3.27 -10.34
CA ALA A 24 -1.82 -3.79 -10.59
C ALA A 24 -1.80 -4.74 -11.81
N MET A 25 -2.80 -5.62 -11.92
CA MET A 25 -2.90 -6.59 -13.02
C MET A 25 -3.06 -5.96 -14.41
N VAL A 26 -3.50 -4.70 -14.51
CA VAL A 26 -3.54 -3.96 -15.79
C VAL A 26 -2.12 -3.73 -16.33
N TYR A 27 -1.15 -3.53 -15.45
CA TYR A 27 0.24 -3.22 -15.80
C TYR A 27 1.15 -4.45 -15.84
N PHE A 28 0.73 -5.57 -15.23
CA PHE A 28 1.55 -6.76 -15.10
C PHE A 28 2.03 -7.27 -16.47
N ARG A 29 3.36 -7.42 -16.63
CA ARG A 29 4.06 -7.78 -17.90
C ARG A 29 3.95 -6.75 -19.04
N GLN A 30 3.34 -5.59 -18.81
CA GLN A 30 3.11 -4.55 -19.83
C GLN A 30 3.72 -3.20 -19.42
N VAL A 31 4.61 -3.20 -18.43
CA VAL A 31 5.15 -1.97 -17.84
C VAL A 31 6.62 -1.76 -18.19
N VAL A 32 6.99 -0.50 -18.35
CA VAL A 32 8.38 -0.07 -18.48
C VAL A 32 8.81 0.54 -17.14
N PRO A 33 9.80 -0.04 -16.45
CA PRO A 33 10.26 0.53 -15.19
C PRO A 33 11.14 1.75 -15.41
N GLN A 34 11.11 2.64 -14.42
CA GLN A 34 12.11 3.69 -14.21
C GLN A 34 13.01 3.25 -13.05
N GLN A 35 14.30 3.58 -13.11
CA GLN A 35 15.23 3.28 -12.02
C GLN A 35 15.34 4.49 -11.09
N LYS A 36 15.05 4.30 -9.80
CA LYS A 36 15.26 5.31 -8.76
C LYS A 36 16.77 5.49 -8.49
N SER A 37 17.14 6.60 -7.85
CA SER A 37 18.55 6.90 -7.53
C SER A 37 19.23 5.85 -6.63
N ASN A 38 18.46 5.16 -5.81
CA ASN A 38 18.91 4.07 -4.94
C ASN A 38 19.00 2.71 -5.65
N GLY A 39 18.71 2.64 -6.95
CA GLY A 39 18.77 1.42 -7.76
C GLY A 39 17.49 0.58 -7.79
N SER A 40 16.49 0.89 -6.95
CA SER A 40 15.17 0.25 -7.01
C SER A 40 14.40 0.64 -8.27
N LEU A 41 13.39 -0.15 -8.63
CA LEU A 41 12.53 0.12 -9.78
C LEU A 41 11.26 0.83 -9.32
N LEU A 42 10.73 1.68 -10.20
CA LEU A 42 9.45 2.36 -10.08
C LEU A 42 8.65 2.10 -11.35
N THR A 43 7.35 1.85 -11.22
CA THR A 43 6.48 1.67 -12.37
C THR A 43 5.20 2.48 -12.26
N GLU A 44 4.45 2.59 -13.37
CA GLU A 44 3.12 3.20 -13.37
C GLU A 44 2.11 2.43 -12.48
N ALA A 45 2.38 1.15 -12.19
CA ALA A 45 1.57 0.37 -11.26
C ALA A 45 1.70 0.90 -9.83
N ASP A 46 2.93 1.12 -9.35
CA ASP A 46 3.25 1.65 -8.02
C ASP A 46 2.49 2.98 -7.80
N LEU A 47 2.65 3.92 -8.74
CA LEU A 47 2.02 5.24 -8.67
C LEU A 47 0.48 5.18 -8.72
N THR A 48 -0.08 4.22 -9.46
CA THR A 48 -1.53 4.08 -9.62
C THR A 48 -2.17 3.49 -8.37
N ILE A 49 -1.54 2.46 -7.80
CA ILE A 49 -2.00 1.80 -6.58
C ILE A 49 -1.88 2.78 -5.40
N GLU A 50 -0.76 3.49 -5.29
CA GLU A 50 -0.55 4.48 -4.24
C GLU A 50 -1.63 5.56 -4.25
N ARG A 51 -1.86 6.21 -5.39
CA ARG A 51 -2.92 7.23 -5.53
C ARG A 51 -4.30 6.71 -5.15
N PHE A 52 -4.61 5.49 -5.55
CA PHE A 52 -5.90 4.86 -5.23
C PHE A 52 -6.04 4.66 -3.71
N LEU A 53 -5.05 4.02 -3.06
CA LEU A 53 -5.10 3.72 -1.63
C LEU A 53 -5.10 5.00 -0.78
N ILE A 54 -4.26 5.99 -1.12
CA ILE A 54 -4.27 7.32 -0.48
C ILE A 54 -5.66 7.94 -0.56
N SER A 55 -6.29 7.94 -1.74
CA SER A 55 -7.63 8.53 -1.91
C SER A 55 -8.68 7.84 -1.04
N GLN A 56 -8.61 6.51 -0.92
CA GLN A 56 -9.56 5.74 -0.09
C GLN A 56 -9.34 6.01 1.40
N LEU A 57 -8.08 5.99 1.85
CA LEU A 57 -7.71 6.24 3.25
C LEU A 57 -8.06 7.67 3.68
N GLN A 58 -7.79 8.68 2.85
CA GLN A 58 -8.15 10.07 3.16
C GLN A 58 -9.65 10.29 3.28
N LYS A 59 -10.47 9.57 2.50
CA LYS A 59 -11.94 9.64 2.59
C LYS A 59 -12.46 9.00 3.87
N ALA A 60 -11.92 7.85 4.26
CA ALA A 60 -12.40 7.11 5.43
C ALA A 60 -11.82 7.62 6.75
N TYR A 61 -10.58 8.10 6.73
CA TYR A 61 -9.83 8.54 7.90
C TYR A 61 -9.19 9.93 7.66
N PRO A 62 -10.00 10.99 7.49
CA PRO A 62 -9.51 12.31 7.11
C PRO A 62 -8.54 12.97 8.11
N THR A 63 -8.44 12.44 9.34
CA THR A 63 -7.55 12.93 10.40
C THR A 63 -6.30 12.05 10.59
N HIS A 64 -6.12 10.99 9.81
CA HIS A 64 -4.95 10.11 9.93
C HIS A 64 -3.86 10.59 8.96
N ASP A 65 -2.61 10.42 9.36
CA ASP A 65 -1.48 10.66 8.48
C ASP A 65 -1.26 9.46 7.57
N ILE A 66 -0.61 9.69 6.43
CA ILE A 66 -0.25 8.66 5.47
C ILE A 66 1.22 8.84 5.08
N LEU A 67 1.98 7.75 5.16
CA LEU A 67 3.32 7.60 4.63
C LEU A 67 3.26 6.56 3.50
N ALA A 68 3.59 6.95 2.28
CA ALA A 68 3.62 6.05 1.14
C ALA A 68 5.02 6.05 0.51
N GLU A 69 5.44 4.94 -0.10
CA GLU A 69 6.82 4.79 -0.60
C GLU A 69 7.18 5.83 -1.67
N GLU A 70 6.25 6.16 -2.57
CA GLU A 70 6.54 6.99 -3.75
C GLU A 70 6.22 8.47 -3.57
N SER A 71 5.54 8.82 -2.48
CA SER A 71 5.18 10.19 -2.14
C SER A 71 6.04 10.73 -1.01
N ASP A 72 6.36 12.03 -1.07
CA ASP A 72 7.00 12.70 0.05
C ASP A 72 6.10 12.61 1.31
N PRO A 73 6.67 12.30 2.48
CA PRO A 73 5.90 12.23 3.71
C PRO A 73 5.31 13.59 4.05
N ALA A 74 4.02 13.60 4.39
CA ALA A 74 3.42 14.74 5.07
C ALA A 74 3.98 14.88 6.49
N GLU A 75 3.87 16.09 7.05
CA GLU A 75 4.21 16.32 8.45
C GLU A 75 3.29 15.47 9.35
N GLN A 76 3.88 14.56 10.13
CA GLN A 76 3.13 13.68 11.03
C GLN A 76 2.55 14.48 12.20
N LYS A 77 1.22 14.58 12.26
CA LYS A 77 0.44 15.34 13.25
C LYS A 77 -0.56 14.49 14.02
N SER A 78 -0.86 13.31 13.53
CA SER A 78 -1.86 12.39 14.05
C SER A 78 -1.22 11.29 14.90
N ASP A 79 -1.98 10.80 15.88
CA ASP A 79 -1.63 9.57 16.59
C ASP A 79 -1.74 8.34 15.68
N PHE A 80 -2.46 8.43 14.56
CA PHE A 80 -2.59 7.35 13.58
C PHE A 80 -1.81 7.63 12.30
N LEU A 81 -1.01 6.66 11.89
CA LEU A 81 -0.23 6.70 10.66
C LEU A 81 -0.49 5.45 9.83
N TRP A 82 -1.00 5.62 8.62
CA TRP A 82 -1.04 4.58 7.60
C TRP A 82 0.29 4.52 6.86
N THR A 83 0.80 3.32 6.63
CA THR A 83 1.97 3.08 5.79
C THR A 83 1.56 2.30 4.55
N ILE A 84 2.02 2.70 3.36
CA ILE A 84 1.70 2.06 2.09
C ILE A 84 3.01 1.74 1.36
N ASP A 85 3.18 0.47 1.02
CA ASP A 85 4.06 0.03 -0.07
C ASP A 85 3.13 -0.46 -1.19
N PRO A 86 2.99 0.32 -2.28
CA PRO A 86 2.01 0.03 -3.31
C PRO A 86 2.37 -1.21 -4.14
N LEU A 87 3.64 -1.64 -4.14
CA LEU A 87 4.11 -2.74 -4.97
C LEU A 87 5.46 -3.30 -4.47
N ASP A 88 5.44 -4.01 -3.35
CA ASP A 88 6.62 -4.71 -2.86
C ASP A 88 6.99 -5.84 -3.84
N GLY A 89 8.26 -5.90 -4.21
CA GLY A 89 8.74 -6.83 -5.24
C GLY A 89 8.63 -6.29 -6.68
N THR A 90 8.77 -4.98 -6.91
CA THR A 90 8.74 -4.36 -8.26
C THR A 90 9.59 -5.07 -9.31
N THR A 91 10.75 -5.62 -8.91
CA THR A 91 11.59 -6.41 -9.82
C THR A 91 10.90 -7.70 -10.27
N ALA A 92 10.26 -8.43 -9.36
CA ALA A 92 9.49 -9.62 -9.71
C ALA A 92 8.30 -9.24 -10.61
N PHE A 93 7.60 -8.15 -10.29
CA PHE A 93 6.49 -7.63 -11.08
C PHE A 93 6.88 -7.32 -12.53
N VAL A 94 7.97 -6.56 -12.73
CA VAL A 94 8.51 -6.20 -14.05
C VAL A 94 8.89 -7.43 -14.86
N HIS A 95 9.44 -8.46 -14.23
CA HIS A 95 9.82 -9.71 -14.89
C HIS A 95 8.67 -10.71 -15.05
N GLY A 96 7.45 -10.35 -14.63
CA GLY A 96 6.27 -11.21 -14.78
C GLY A 96 6.25 -12.42 -13.84
N LEU A 97 6.99 -12.36 -12.75
CA LEU A 97 7.01 -13.34 -11.66
C LEU A 97 5.89 -13.05 -10.65
N PRO A 98 5.40 -14.04 -9.90
CA PRO A 98 4.27 -13.87 -8.98
C PRO A 98 4.65 -13.32 -7.60
N ASP A 99 5.94 -13.18 -7.31
CA ASP A 99 6.47 -12.85 -5.98
C ASP A 99 6.47 -11.33 -5.73
N TRP A 100 5.28 -10.75 -5.72
CA TRP A 100 5.05 -9.33 -5.42
C TRP A 100 3.71 -9.17 -4.70
N GLY A 101 3.52 -8.03 -4.05
CA GLY A 101 2.29 -7.73 -3.32
C GLY A 101 2.11 -6.25 -3.00
N ILE A 102 1.03 -5.96 -2.28
CA ILE A 102 0.66 -4.63 -1.81
C ILE A 102 0.67 -4.69 -0.29
N ALA A 103 1.48 -3.84 0.35
CA ALA A 103 1.55 -3.78 1.81
C ALA A 103 0.86 -2.53 2.34
N VAL A 104 -0.03 -2.71 3.32
CA VAL A 104 -0.64 -1.61 4.05
C VAL A 104 -0.51 -1.87 5.54
N GLY A 105 -0.02 -0.88 6.29
CA GLY A 105 0.16 -0.94 7.73
C GLY A 105 -0.53 0.22 8.43
N LEU A 106 -0.84 0.04 9.71
CA LEU A 106 -1.35 1.07 10.59
C LEU A 106 -0.52 1.10 11.87
N LEU A 107 -0.09 2.29 12.24
CA LEU A 107 0.54 2.59 13.51
C LEU A 107 -0.39 3.47 14.35
N HIS A 108 -0.43 3.21 15.65
CA HIS A 108 -1.00 4.10 16.66
C HIS A 108 0.10 4.52 17.63
N LYS A 109 0.40 5.82 17.71
CA LYS A 109 1.47 6.42 18.52
C LYS A 109 2.83 5.73 18.26
N GLY A 110 3.13 5.50 16.98
CA GLY A 110 4.35 4.83 16.54
C GLY A 110 4.40 3.32 16.80
N THR A 111 3.36 2.72 17.39
CA THR A 111 3.27 1.26 17.59
C THR A 111 2.48 0.62 16.45
N PRO A 112 2.99 -0.40 15.75
CA PRO A 112 2.21 -1.14 14.77
C PRO A 112 1.04 -1.87 15.43
N VAL A 113 -0.14 -1.73 14.84
CA VAL A 113 -1.40 -2.23 15.43
C VAL A 113 -2.27 -2.99 14.43
N TRP A 114 -2.02 -2.81 13.13
CA TRP A 114 -2.61 -3.62 12.08
C TRP A 114 -1.68 -3.61 10.85
N GLY A 115 -1.76 -4.67 10.04
CA GLY A 115 -1.07 -4.71 8.76
C GLY A 115 -1.56 -5.86 7.89
N VAL A 116 -1.39 -5.69 6.59
CA VAL A 116 -1.75 -6.67 5.57
C VAL A 116 -0.69 -6.67 4.48
N PHE A 117 -0.49 -7.84 3.88
CA PHE A 117 0.29 -8.02 2.67
C PHE A 117 -0.56 -8.82 1.69
N HIS A 118 -1.07 -8.16 0.67
CA HIS A 118 -1.93 -8.78 -0.33
C HIS A 118 -1.11 -9.19 -1.55
N MET A 119 -1.21 -10.45 -1.97
CA MET A 119 -0.52 -11.01 -3.13
C MET A 119 -1.54 -11.41 -4.21
N PRO A 120 -1.88 -10.51 -5.15
CA PRO A 120 -2.94 -10.74 -6.14
C PRO A 120 -2.72 -12.01 -6.98
N MET A 121 -1.47 -12.27 -7.37
CA MET A 121 -1.09 -13.44 -8.17
C MET A 121 -1.25 -14.78 -7.43
N LEU A 122 -1.32 -14.74 -6.09
CA LEU A 122 -1.42 -15.94 -5.25
C LEU A 122 -2.79 -16.05 -4.56
N GLY A 123 -3.70 -15.09 -4.76
CA GLY A 123 -5.04 -15.11 -4.20
C GLY A 123 -5.09 -15.09 -2.67
N ARG A 124 -4.16 -14.39 -2.02
CA ARG A 124 -4.03 -14.32 -0.56
C ARG A 124 -3.60 -12.95 -0.05
#